data_AF-A0A6G3UAQ2-F1
#
_entry.id   AF-A0A6G3UAQ2-F1
#
_cell.length_a   1.000
_cell.length_b   1.000
_cell.length_c   1.000
_cell.angle_alpha   90.00
_cell.angle_beta   90.00
_cell.angle_gamma   90.00
#
_symmetry.space_group_name_H-M   'P 1'
#
loop_
_entity.id
_entity.type
_entity.pdbx_description
1 polymer ?
#
loop_
_entity_poly.entity_id
_entity_poly.type
_entity_poly.pdbx_seq_one_letter_code
_entity_poly.pdbx_strand_id
1 'polypeptide(L)'
;PEGRAAGPTAVQLSWPAATDGRDVVSYDIHQAGTKIHSVGGRQTATVLTGLRPGTRYVFTVRARDAAGNVSPASSAVRITTPGSAEKAAGTAPTRFTARVRRADGAYHLDLSWVPPDVDGVVTEYQVHLDGRAATSLVFGGDAPRGRATYSFYVGTEAGVTHRVRIRPMLPDGTWGAFSAERTVTTGTGN
;
A
#
# COMPACT_ATOMS: atom_id res chain seq x y z
N PRO A 1 -21.18 9.61 11.60
CA PRO A 1 -20.91 8.78 10.40
C PRO A 1 -19.65 7.96 10.64
N GLU A 2 -19.47 6.92 9.82
CA GLU A 2 -18.28 6.10 9.75
C GLU A 2 -17.96 5.80 8.29
N GLY A 3 -16.79 5.22 8.04
CA GLY A 3 -16.45 4.79 6.69
C GLY A 3 -15.07 4.17 6.58
N ARG A 4 -14.83 3.59 5.40
CA ARG A 4 -13.58 2.92 5.05
C ARG A 4 -13.27 3.10 3.57
N ALA A 5 -11.99 2.97 3.22
CA ALA A 5 -11.63 2.87 1.82
C ALA A 5 -12.21 1.58 1.20
N ALA A 6 -12.76 1.69 0.00
CA ALA A 6 -13.29 0.57 -0.79
C ALA A 6 -12.40 0.24 -2.01
N GLY A 7 -11.27 0.93 -2.13
CA GLY A 7 -10.29 0.80 -3.21
C GLY A 7 -9.44 2.07 -3.30
N PRO A 8 -8.43 2.11 -4.19
CA PRO A 8 -7.55 3.28 -4.33
C PRO A 8 -8.28 4.54 -4.79
N THR A 9 -9.44 4.40 -5.40
CA THR A 9 -10.24 5.51 -5.95
C THR A 9 -11.65 5.56 -5.36
N ALA A 10 -11.91 4.82 -4.27
CA ALA A 10 -13.24 4.70 -3.71
C ALA A 10 -13.27 4.64 -2.17
N VAL A 11 -14.32 5.21 -1.59
CA VAL A 11 -14.60 5.19 -0.16
C VAL A 11 -16.07 4.84 0.07
N GLN A 12 -16.34 3.95 1.01
CA GLN A 12 -17.69 3.68 1.49
C GLN A 12 -17.95 4.42 2.80
N LEU A 13 -19.06 5.17 2.86
CA LEU A 13 -19.54 5.89 4.03
C LEU A 13 -20.89 5.32 4.48
N SER A 14 -21.12 5.30 5.79
CA SER A 14 -22.40 5.01 6.42
C SER A 14 -22.68 5.99 7.57
N TRP A 15 -23.95 6.24 7.85
CA TRP A 15 -24.38 7.13 8.94
C TRP A 15 -25.74 6.70 9.50
N PRO A 16 -26.02 6.99 10.77
CA PRO A 16 -27.36 6.80 11.31
C PRO A 16 -28.36 7.73 10.62
N ALA A 17 -29.62 7.30 10.49
CA ALA A 17 -30.69 8.17 10.04
C ALA A 17 -30.88 9.34 11.02
N ALA A 18 -31.30 10.50 10.50
CA ALA A 18 -31.65 11.65 11.34
C ALA A 18 -32.88 11.34 12.20
N THR A 19 -32.84 11.74 13.47
CA THR A 19 -33.87 11.46 14.48
C THR A 19 -35.19 12.21 14.24
N ASP A 20 -35.14 13.32 13.51
CA ASP A 20 -36.28 14.11 13.05
C ASP A 20 -36.82 13.64 11.69
N GLY A 21 -36.49 12.41 11.28
CA GLY A 21 -36.59 11.85 9.93
C GLY A 21 -37.96 11.80 9.23
N ARG A 22 -38.97 12.54 9.67
CA ARG A 22 -40.25 12.71 8.95
C ARG A 22 -40.11 13.61 7.71
N ASP A 23 -39.12 14.51 7.67
CA ASP A 23 -39.00 15.49 6.57
C ASP A 23 -37.69 15.40 5.77
N VAL A 24 -36.77 14.48 6.10
CA VAL A 24 -35.48 14.37 5.38
C VAL A 24 -35.68 13.78 3.99
N VAL A 25 -35.40 14.58 2.96
CA VAL A 25 -35.49 14.18 1.55
C VAL A 25 -34.14 13.77 0.97
N SER A 26 -33.03 14.23 1.56
CA SER A 26 -31.69 13.86 1.11
C SER A 26 -30.63 13.98 2.20
N TYR A 27 -29.51 13.29 2.00
CA TYR A 27 -28.27 13.49 2.75
C TYR A 27 -27.19 14.03 1.81
N ASP A 28 -26.57 15.13 2.20
CA ASP A 28 -25.48 15.77 1.49
C ASP A 28 -24.12 15.38 2.07
N ILE A 29 -23.27 14.79 1.23
CA ILE A 29 -21.91 14.42 1.59
C ILE A 29 -20.99 15.56 1.19
N HIS A 30 -20.21 16.01 2.16
CA HIS A 30 -19.26 17.10 1.98
C HIS A 30 -17.83 16.59 2.14
N GLN A 31 -16.92 17.11 1.32
CA GLN A 31 -15.48 16.94 1.45
C GLN A 31 -14.85 18.30 1.72
N ALA A 32 -14.08 18.41 2.82
CA ALA A 32 -13.44 19.67 3.21
C ALA A 32 -14.40 20.89 3.20
N GLY A 33 -15.66 20.67 3.61
CA GLY A 33 -16.70 21.71 3.67
C GLY A 33 -17.47 21.95 2.37
N THR A 34 -17.06 21.39 1.24
CA THR A 34 -17.77 21.51 -0.05
C THR A 34 -18.65 20.29 -0.29
N LYS A 35 -19.92 20.49 -0.68
CA LYS A 35 -20.81 19.39 -1.08
C LYS A 35 -20.26 18.72 -2.35
N ILE A 36 -20.01 17.42 -2.29
CA ILE A 36 -19.49 16.63 -3.42
C ILE A 36 -20.48 15.60 -3.93
N HIS A 37 -21.48 15.22 -3.12
CA HIS A 37 -22.45 14.21 -3.47
C HIS A 37 -23.74 14.36 -2.65
N SER A 38 -24.82 13.74 -3.10
CA SER A 38 -26.09 13.69 -2.39
C SER A 38 -26.81 12.38 -2.69
N VAL A 39 -27.47 11.83 -1.69
CA VAL A 39 -28.27 10.61 -1.78
C VAL A 39 -29.67 10.86 -1.22
N GLY A 40 -30.65 10.04 -1.60
CA GLY A 40 -32.02 10.19 -1.12
C GLY A 40 -32.13 9.96 0.39
N GLY A 41 -33.15 10.56 1.02
CA GLY A 41 -33.34 10.53 2.48
C GLY A 41 -33.58 9.13 3.08
N ARG A 42 -33.89 8.13 2.24
CA ARG A 42 -33.96 6.71 2.64
C ARG A 42 -32.60 6.00 2.64
N GLN A 43 -31.56 6.65 2.12
CA GLN A 43 -30.22 6.07 2.03
C GLN A 43 -29.36 6.58 3.19
N THR A 44 -28.78 5.64 3.93
CA THR A 44 -27.88 5.89 5.07
C THR A 44 -26.46 5.43 4.80
N ALA A 45 -26.16 5.10 3.54
CA ALA A 45 -24.83 4.74 3.09
C ALA A 45 -24.63 5.13 1.62
N THR A 46 -23.39 5.39 1.23
CA THR A 46 -23.00 5.61 -0.17
C THR A 46 -21.56 5.17 -0.42
N VAL A 47 -21.24 4.93 -1.69
CA VAL A 47 -19.87 4.73 -2.16
C VAL A 47 -19.47 5.94 -3.01
N LEU A 48 -18.46 6.67 -2.54
CA LEU A 48 -17.84 7.75 -3.29
C LEU A 48 -16.75 7.16 -4.18
N THR A 49 -16.79 7.47 -5.48
CA THR A 49 -15.80 7.03 -6.47
C THR A 49 -15.09 8.24 -7.09
N GLY A 50 -14.09 8.01 -7.94
CA GLY A 50 -13.32 9.08 -8.58
C GLY A 50 -12.33 9.80 -7.64
N LEU A 51 -12.01 9.20 -6.50
CA LEU A 51 -11.03 9.71 -5.57
C LEU A 51 -9.60 9.44 -6.08
N ARG A 52 -8.64 10.22 -5.60
CA ARG A 52 -7.22 10.03 -5.91
C ARG A 52 -6.64 8.96 -4.98
N PRO A 53 -5.79 8.04 -5.50
CA PRO A 53 -5.05 7.09 -4.66
C PRO A 53 -4.09 7.75 -3.67
N GLY A 54 -3.83 7.08 -2.55
CA GLY A 54 -2.88 7.53 -1.52
C GLY A 54 -3.23 8.89 -0.90
N THR A 55 -4.49 9.33 -1.00
CA THR A 55 -4.91 10.69 -0.63
C THR A 55 -5.78 10.64 0.62
N ARG A 56 -5.51 11.56 1.55
CA ARG A 56 -6.31 11.72 2.76
C ARG A 56 -7.54 12.59 2.47
N TYR A 57 -8.70 12.06 2.80
CA TYR A 57 -9.99 12.74 2.69
C TYR A 57 -10.63 12.97 4.07
N VAL A 58 -11.40 14.04 4.16
CA VAL A 58 -12.22 14.36 5.33
C VAL A 58 -13.65 14.57 4.86
N PHE A 59 -14.56 13.71 5.34
CA PHE A 59 -15.96 13.71 4.96
C PHE A 59 -16.88 14.08 6.13
N THR A 60 -17.94 14.82 5.83
CA THR A 60 -19.08 15.05 6.74
C THR A 60 -20.39 14.82 6.00
N VAL A 61 -21.44 14.51 6.74
CA VAL A 61 -22.79 14.30 6.21
C VAL A 61 -23.73 15.32 6.85
N ARG A 62 -24.65 15.87 6.05
CA ARG A 62 -25.74 16.75 6.50
C ARG A 62 -27.07 16.22 5.99
N ALA A 63 -28.11 16.26 6.81
CA ALA A 63 -29.47 15.99 6.37
C ALA A 63 -30.07 17.25 5.73
N ARG A 64 -30.96 17.07 4.76
CA ARG A 64 -31.72 18.16 4.14
C ARG A 64 -33.19 17.77 4.04
N ASP A 65 -34.07 18.70 4.42
CA ASP A 65 -35.52 18.50 4.37
C ASP A 65 -36.16 18.97 3.04
N ALA A 66 -37.46 18.73 2.88
CA ALA A 66 -38.23 19.13 1.70
C ALA A 66 -38.32 20.66 1.50
N ALA A 67 -38.19 21.44 2.59
CA ALA A 67 -38.16 22.90 2.55
C ALA A 67 -36.76 23.45 2.19
N GLY A 68 -35.75 22.58 2.11
CA GLY A 68 -34.37 22.94 1.79
C GLY A 68 -33.52 23.31 3.01
N ASN A 69 -34.03 23.15 4.23
CA ASN A 69 -33.24 23.37 5.45
C ASN A 69 -32.17 22.28 5.57
N VAL A 70 -30.97 22.67 6.01
CA VAL A 70 -29.82 21.77 6.13
C VAL A 70 -29.41 21.68 7.58
N SER A 71 -29.20 20.45 8.07
CA SER A 71 -28.76 20.18 9.43
C SER A 71 -27.34 20.71 9.68
N PRO A 72 -26.92 20.83 10.96
CA PRO A 72 -25.52 20.86 11.31
C PRO A 72 -24.74 19.68 10.69
N ALA A 73 -23.44 19.89 10.45
CA ALA A 73 -22.56 18.82 9.99
C ALA A 73 -22.42 17.74 11.06
N SER A 74 -22.38 16.48 10.62
CA SER A 74 -21.96 15.38 11.46
C SER A 74 -20.51 15.54 11.95
N SER A 75 -20.08 14.67 12.86
CA SER A 75 -18.65 14.44 13.10
C SER A 75 -17.91 14.09 11.81
N ALA A 76 -16.65 14.50 11.71
CA ALA A 76 -15.84 14.29 10.53
C ALA A 76 -15.24 12.88 10.51
N VAL A 77 -15.33 12.19 9.37
CA VAL A 77 -14.65 10.92 9.12
C VAL A 77 -13.41 11.19 8.29
N ARG A 78 -12.26 10.67 8.73
CA ARG A 78 -10.98 10.82 8.06
C ARG A 78 -10.58 9.48 7.46
N ILE A 79 -10.40 9.43 6.14
CA ILE A 79 -10.11 8.20 5.42
C ILE A 79 -8.98 8.47 4.43
N THR A 80 -7.97 7.61 4.42
CA THR A 80 -6.91 7.64 3.41
C THR A 80 -7.18 6.52 2.41
N THR A 81 -7.26 6.87 1.12
CA THR A 81 -7.37 5.86 0.06
C THR A 81 -6.03 5.11 -0.10
N PRO A 82 -6.06 3.79 -0.39
CA PRO A 82 -4.87 3.05 -0.79
C PRO A 82 -4.19 3.66 -2.03
N GLY A 83 -2.90 3.40 -2.22
CA GLY A 83 -2.22 3.70 -3.48
C GLY A 83 -2.74 2.85 -4.66
N SER A 84 -2.53 3.30 -5.89
CA SER A 84 -2.89 2.51 -7.09
C SER A 84 -1.90 1.36 -7.31
N ALA A 85 -2.31 0.32 -8.02
CA ALA A 85 -1.42 -0.78 -8.42
C ALA A 85 -0.24 -0.30 -9.28
N GLU A 86 -0.45 0.73 -10.09
CA GLU A 86 0.62 1.37 -10.88
C GLU A 86 1.61 2.13 -10.00
N LYS A 87 1.12 2.89 -9.00
CA LYS A 87 2.00 3.50 -7.99
C LYS A 87 2.74 2.41 -7.20
N ALA A 88 2.06 1.33 -6.84
CA ALA A 88 2.69 0.17 -6.20
C ALA A 88 3.78 -0.44 -7.10
N ALA A 89 3.57 -0.59 -8.40
CA ALA A 89 4.60 -1.06 -9.33
C ALA A 89 5.82 -0.12 -9.37
N GLY A 90 5.62 1.20 -9.30
CA GLY A 90 6.69 2.18 -9.17
C GLY A 90 7.51 2.07 -7.88
N THR A 91 6.97 1.41 -6.85
CA THR A 91 7.69 1.17 -5.58
C THR A 91 8.48 -0.14 -5.55
N ALA A 92 8.42 -0.96 -6.60
CA ALA A 92 9.19 -2.20 -6.64
C ALA A 92 10.67 -1.93 -6.97
N PRO A 93 11.62 -2.63 -6.30
CA PRO A 93 13.02 -2.57 -6.70
C PRO A 93 13.19 -3.12 -8.11
N THR A 94 13.93 -2.41 -8.96
CA THR A 94 14.10 -2.76 -10.37
C THR A 94 15.46 -3.41 -10.61
N ARG A 95 15.64 -3.99 -11.81
CA ARG A 95 16.87 -4.71 -12.19
C ARG A 95 17.33 -5.74 -11.15
N PHE A 96 16.37 -6.35 -10.44
CA PHE A 96 16.65 -7.35 -9.42
C PHE A 96 17.19 -8.62 -10.06
N THR A 97 18.35 -9.06 -9.59
CA THR A 97 19.04 -10.29 -9.97
C THR A 97 19.46 -11.05 -8.73
N ALA A 98 19.41 -12.37 -8.79
CA ALA A 98 19.95 -13.27 -7.79
C ALA A 98 20.93 -14.23 -8.49
N ARG A 99 22.10 -14.45 -7.90
CA ARG A 99 23.10 -15.39 -8.39
C ARG A 99 23.57 -16.29 -7.25
N VAL A 100 23.71 -17.57 -7.53
CA VAL A 100 24.35 -18.50 -6.61
C VAL A 100 25.86 -18.33 -6.74
N ARG A 101 26.54 -18.22 -5.61
CA ARG A 101 27.99 -18.28 -5.50
C ARG A 101 28.36 -19.35 -4.49
N ARG A 102 29.33 -20.19 -4.83
CA ARG A 102 29.92 -21.16 -3.91
C ARG A 102 31.19 -20.57 -3.31
N ALA A 103 31.33 -20.61 -1.99
CA ALA A 103 32.51 -20.17 -1.25
C ALA A 103 32.65 -21.01 0.02
N ASP A 104 33.86 -21.43 0.35
CA ASP A 104 34.18 -22.15 1.60
C ASP A 104 33.27 -23.35 1.90
N GLY A 105 32.88 -24.10 0.86
CA GLY A 105 32.01 -25.28 0.98
C GLY A 105 30.51 -24.96 1.13
N ALA A 106 30.12 -23.68 1.15
CA ALA A 106 28.75 -23.21 1.25
C ALA A 106 28.26 -22.53 -0.03
N TYR A 107 26.93 -22.49 -0.21
CA TYR A 107 26.24 -21.71 -1.21
C TYR A 107 25.70 -20.42 -0.59
N HIS A 108 25.94 -19.31 -1.28
CA HIS A 108 25.42 -17.99 -0.98
C HIS A 108 24.58 -17.47 -2.14
N LEU A 109 23.58 -16.65 -1.83
CA LEU A 109 22.85 -15.87 -2.82
C LEU A 109 23.34 -14.42 -2.82
N ASP A 110 23.94 -14.04 -3.94
CA ASP A 110 24.32 -12.67 -4.24
C ASP A 110 23.15 -11.97 -4.95
N LEU A 111 22.54 -11.03 -4.25
CA LEU A 111 21.46 -10.19 -4.72
C LEU A 111 22.01 -8.87 -5.25
N SER A 112 21.42 -8.35 -6.33
CA SER A 112 21.63 -6.97 -6.78
C SER A 112 20.33 -6.37 -7.30
N TRP A 113 20.11 -5.09 -7.02
CA TRP A 113 18.93 -4.34 -7.48
C TRP A 113 19.24 -2.86 -7.63
N VAL A 114 18.30 -2.14 -8.24
CA VAL A 114 18.22 -0.67 -8.19
C VAL A 114 17.01 -0.31 -7.31
N PRO A 115 17.19 0.55 -6.29
CA PRO A 115 16.11 1.10 -5.47
C PRO A 115 14.97 1.68 -6.32
N PRO A 116 13.72 1.66 -5.83
CA PRO A 116 12.64 2.36 -6.51
C PRO A 116 12.88 3.86 -6.49
N ASP A 117 12.42 4.55 -7.53
CA ASP A 117 12.43 6.02 -7.60
C ASP A 117 11.20 6.56 -6.86
N VAL A 118 11.40 6.96 -5.62
CA VAL A 118 10.35 7.47 -4.72
C VAL A 118 10.82 8.76 -4.06
N ASP A 119 9.88 9.56 -3.58
CA ASP A 119 10.18 10.76 -2.80
C ASP A 119 10.81 10.37 -1.45
N GLY A 120 12.15 10.42 -1.40
CA GLY A 120 12.95 10.12 -0.21
C GLY A 120 13.92 8.96 -0.44
N VAL A 121 14.57 8.53 0.64
CA VAL A 121 15.58 7.46 0.57
C VAL A 121 15.01 6.19 1.19
N VAL A 122 14.99 5.10 0.42
CA VAL A 122 14.67 3.77 0.94
C VAL A 122 15.87 3.23 1.70
N THR A 123 15.74 3.13 3.02
CA THR A 123 16.81 2.67 3.91
C THR A 123 16.64 1.24 4.37
N GLU A 124 15.48 0.62 4.16
CA GLU A 124 15.21 -0.76 4.56
C GLU A 124 14.59 -1.59 3.42
N TYR A 125 14.99 -2.85 3.34
CA TYR A 125 14.40 -3.87 2.46
C TYR A 125 14.12 -5.14 3.22
N GLN A 126 13.02 -5.82 2.90
CA GLN A 126 12.74 -7.16 3.39
C GLN A 126 13.00 -8.19 2.29
N VAL A 127 13.82 -9.18 2.59
CA VAL A 127 14.10 -10.33 1.71
C VAL A 127 13.11 -11.43 2.02
N HIS A 128 12.48 -11.96 0.97
CA HIS A 128 11.64 -13.15 1.03
C HIS A 128 12.33 -14.29 0.31
N LEU A 129 12.49 -15.42 0.99
CA LEU A 129 13.01 -16.67 0.45
C LEU A 129 11.92 -17.74 0.56
N ASP A 130 11.63 -18.42 -0.55
CA ASP A 130 10.65 -19.49 -0.65
C ASP A 130 9.25 -19.10 -0.10
N GLY A 131 8.89 -17.83 -0.35
CA GLY A 131 7.60 -17.25 0.04
C GLY A 131 7.53 -16.77 1.49
N ARG A 132 8.62 -16.86 2.28
CA ARG A 132 8.68 -16.43 3.68
C ARG A 132 9.66 -15.28 3.86
N ALA A 133 9.39 -14.38 4.79
CA ALA A 133 10.36 -13.36 5.18
C ALA A 133 11.60 -14.04 5.79
N ALA A 134 12.76 -13.84 5.18
CA ALA A 134 14.02 -14.44 5.61
C ALA A 134 14.85 -13.46 6.45
N THR A 135 14.95 -12.20 6.02
CA THR A 135 15.71 -11.16 6.74
C THR A 135 15.29 -9.75 6.32
N SER A 136 15.59 -8.76 7.15
CA SER A 136 15.52 -7.34 6.82
C SER A 136 16.92 -6.75 6.66
N LEU A 137 17.11 -5.92 5.65
CA LEU A 137 18.33 -5.19 5.33
C LEU A 137 18.10 -3.74 5.71
N VAL A 138 18.87 -3.20 6.65
CA VAL A 138 18.77 -1.79 7.06
C VAL A 138 20.11 -1.11 6.77
N PHE A 139 20.10 -0.15 5.86
CA PHE A 139 21.30 0.57 5.41
C PHE A 139 21.61 1.83 6.24
N GLY A 140 20.66 2.32 7.04
CA GLY A 140 20.84 3.56 7.81
C GLY A 140 21.09 4.79 6.92
N GLY A 141 22.01 5.66 7.33
CA GLY A 141 22.32 6.93 6.64
C GLY A 141 23.04 6.77 5.29
N ASP A 142 23.67 5.62 5.04
CA ASP A 142 24.49 5.35 3.85
C ASP A 142 23.74 4.50 2.81
N ALA A 143 22.42 4.62 2.76
CA ALA A 143 21.60 3.85 1.84
C ALA A 143 21.99 4.12 0.37
N PRO A 144 22.26 3.06 -0.41
CA PRO A 144 22.66 3.21 -1.81
C PRO A 144 21.51 3.82 -2.61
N ARG A 145 21.78 4.93 -3.30
CA ARG A 145 20.85 5.55 -4.26
C ARG A 145 20.93 4.91 -5.65
N GLY A 146 22.06 4.28 -5.95
CA GLY A 146 22.30 3.53 -7.18
C GLY A 146 22.09 2.03 -6.97
N ARG A 147 22.85 1.21 -7.71
CA ARG A 147 22.80 -0.25 -7.55
C ARG A 147 23.17 -0.65 -6.12
N ALA A 148 22.30 -1.42 -5.49
CA ALA A 148 22.51 -2.07 -4.20
C ALA A 148 22.87 -3.55 -4.40
N THR A 149 23.58 -4.11 -3.43
CA THR A 149 23.95 -5.53 -3.40
C THR A 149 23.85 -6.08 -1.98
N TYR A 150 23.52 -7.36 -1.85
CA TYR A 150 23.53 -8.08 -0.59
C TYR A 150 23.84 -9.54 -0.83
N SER A 151 24.57 -10.17 0.10
CA SER A 151 24.89 -11.59 0.02
C SER A 151 24.52 -12.29 1.31
N PHE A 152 23.91 -13.47 1.23
CA PHE A 152 23.58 -14.28 2.40
C PHE A 152 23.70 -15.77 2.12
N TYR A 153 23.96 -16.53 3.18
CA TYR A 153 24.08 -17.98 3.15
C TYR A 153 22.73 -18.65 2.89
N VAL A 154 22.70 -19.71 2.08
CA VAL A 154 21.49 -20.50 1.79
C VAL A 154 21.62 -22.00 2.04
N GLY A 155 22.81 -22.51 2.32
CA GLY A 155 23.00 -23.93 2.60
C GLY A 155 24.33 -24.46 2.09
N THR A 156 24.62 -25.72 2.40
CA THR A 156 25.73 -26.48 1.82
C THR A 156 25.25 -27.48 0.75
N GLU A 157 23.94 -27.72 0.69
CA GLU A 157 23.32 -28.70 -0.20
C GLU A 157 23.26 -28.19 -1.65
N ALA A 158 23.61 -29.09 -2.56
CA ALA A 158 23.56 -28.91 -4.00
C ALA A 158 22.18 -29.28 -4.57
N GLY A 159 21.78 -28.68 -5.69
CA GLY A 159 20.49 -28.95 -6.35
C GLY A 159 19.25 -28.38 -5.65
N VAL A 160 19.43 -27.60 -4.58
CA VAL A 160 18.32 -26.95 -3.86
C VAL A 160 17.85 -25.72 -4.64
N THR A 161 16.56 -25.67 -4.94
CA THR A 161 15.96 -24.54 -5.66
C THR A 161 15.32 -23.57 -4.68
N HIS A 162 15.69 -22.29 -4.81
CA HIS A 162 15.14 -21.20 -4.04
C HIS A 162 14.43 -20.18 -4.94
N ARG A 163 13.34 -19.61 -4.42
CA ARG A 163 12.67 -18.44 -4.99
C ARG A 163 12.91 -17.24 -4.09
N VAL A 164 13.46 -16.16 -4.66
CA VAL A 164 13.80 -14.96 -3.91
C VAL A 164 13.18 -13.72 -4.54
N ARG A 165 12.70 -12.82 -3.68
CA ARG A 165 12.25 -11.47 -4.04
C ARG A 165 12.45 -10.53 -2.87
N ILE A 166 12.48 -9.24 -3.14
CA ILE A 166 12.66 -8.21 -2.10
C ILE A 166 11.56 -7.16 -2.20
N ARG A 167 11.25 -6.48 -1.08
CA ARG A 167 10.40 -5.29 -1.08
C ARG A 167 10.99 -4.20 -0.19
N PRO A 168 10.78 -2.91 -0.51
CA PRO A 168 11.34 -1.80 0.25
C PRO A 168 10.39 -1.32 1.35
N MET A 169 10.95 -0.83 2.45
CA MET A 169 10.22 0.06 3.36
C MET A 169 10.31 1.49 2.78
N LEU A 170 9.16 2.06 2.47
CA LEU A 170 9.09 3.41 1.91
C LEU A 170 9.30 4.47 2.99
N PRO A 171 9.73 5.69 2.63
CA PRO A 171 9.92 6.79 3.59
C PRO A 171 8.67 7.16 4.40
N ASP A 172 7.47 6.80 3.92
CA ASP A 172 6.19 6.99 4.62
C ASP A 172 5.86 5.88 5.65
N GLY A 173 6.76 4.91 5.84
CA GLY A 173 6.61 3.79 6.78
C GLY A 173 5.77 2.63 6.24
N THR A 174 5.41 2.63 4.96
CA THR A 174 4.67 1.54 4.33
C THR A 174 5.57 0.60 3.53
N TRP A 175 5.17 -0.66 3.40
CA TRP A 175 5.88 -1.61 2.53
C TRP A 175 5.49 -1.38 1.07
N GLY A 176 6.50 -1.16 0.22
CA GLY A 176 6.34 -1.12 -1.24
C GLY A 176 6.09 -2.50 -1.85
N ALA A 177 5.92 -2.52 -3.17
CA ALA A 177 5.74 -3.74 -3.93
C ALA A 177 7.01 -4.62 -3.95
N PHE A 178 6.81 -5.91 -4.21
CA PHE A 178 7.91 -6.83 -4.42
C PHE A 178 8.59 -6.59 -5.77
N SER A 179 9.90 -6.79 -5.81
CA SER A 179 10.65 -7.00 -7.04
C SER A 179 10.10 -8.20 -7.82
N ALA A 180 10.52 -8.33 -9.09
CA ALA A 180 10.36 -9.59 -9.81
C ALA A 180 10.95 -10.76 -8.98
N GLU A 181 10.27 -11.90 -8.98
CA GLU A 181 10.78 -13.11 -8.34
C GLU A 181 11.89 -13.73 -9.18
N ARG A 182 12.93 -14.24 -8.51
CA ARG A 182 14.04 -14.95 -9.13
C ARG A 182 14.12 -16.35 -8.56
N THR A 183 14.13 -17.33 -9.47
CA THR A 183 14.39 -18.72 -9.14
C THR A 183 15.85 -19.03 -9.41
N VAL A 184 16.51 -19.64 -8.44
CA VAL A 184 17.92 -20.02 -8.51
C VAL A 184 18.10 -21.40 -7.90
N THR A 185 18.99 -22.21 -8.46
CA THR A 185 19.27 -23.56 -7.96
C THR A 185 20.73 -23.62 -7.55
N THR A 186 21.02 -24.12 -6.34
CA THR A 186 22.39 -24.38 -5.92
C THR A 186 23.04 -25.36 -6.90
N GLY A 187 24.36 -25.27 -7.09
CA GLY A 187 25.08 -26.04 -8.12
C GLY A 187 24.80 -27.55 -8.04
N THR A 188 25.16 -28.29 -9.08
CA THR A 188 25.06 -29.76 -9.04
C THR A 188 26.03 -30.33 -8.02
N GLY A 189 25.61 -31.36 -7.28
CA GLY A 189 26.47 -32.02 -6.29
C GLY A 189 27.71 -32.55 -6.99
N ASN A 190 28.86 -32.42 -6.33
CA ASN A 190 30.05 -33.18 -6.74
C ASN A 190 29.84 -34.67 -6.43
#